data_AF-A0A0K2TY37-F1
#
_entry.id   AF-A0A0K2TY37-F1
#
_cell.length_a   1.000
_cell.length_b   1.000
_cell.length_c   1.000
_cell.angle_alpha   90.00
_cell.angle_beta   90.00
_cell.angle_gamma   90.00
#
_symmetry.space_group_name_H-M   'P 1'
#
loop_
_entity.id
_entity.type
_entity.pdbx_description
1 polymer ?
#
loop_
_entity_poly.entity_id
_entity_poly.type
_entity_poly.pdbx_seq_one_letter_code
_entity_poly.pdbx_strand_id
1 'polypeptide(L)'
;VYVCILTSNLIIYPDGWTVDDVVYNWKVPEPVQFVKNLFLPGGFGLHTFSDAYCNVKTATGEYSCLTVIMTFRRQLSYYIITIYIPTLMIVMVSWMSFWLDHKSAPARVSLTVTTLLAMSTTTSSINNSLPPVAYTKAIDVWTNLCVTFVFLALLEYALVNYAARADARANANRASMERQMEKDRERINDPANNFLIKEMDMRQNQVQLMSRDPLIRRIEGSNMVRENNKLLFSELPRDRFGRFRIDQNGPDFTQGNPMT
;
A
#
# COMPACT_ATOMS: atom_id res chain seq x y z
N VAL A 1 -0.53 -1.24 -28.09
CA VAL A 1 -0.85 0.18 -28.37
C VAL A 1 -2.03 0.21 -29.33
N TYR A 2 -3.23 0.49 -28.83
CA TYR A 2 -4.41 0.62 -29.70
C TYR A 2 -4.21 1.83 -30.62
N VAL A 3 -4.13 1.60 -31.93
CA VAL A 3 -4.07 2.69 -32.91
C VAL A 3 -5.48 3.25 -33.01
N CYS A 4 -5.66 4.51 -32.59
CA CYS A 4 -6.94 5.19 -32.74
C CYS A 4 -7.13 5.57 -34.21
N ILE A 5 -8.07 4.90 -34.87
CA ILE A 5 -8.47 5.13 -36.26
C ILE A 5 -9.90 5.66 -36.24
N LEU A 6 -10.12 6.83 -36.83
CA LEU A 6 -11.43 7.44 -37.00
C LEU A 6 -11.79 7.37 -38.48
N THR A 7 -12.92 6.73 -38.80
CA THR A 7 -13.43 6.70 -40.17
C THR A 7 -14.65 7.60 -40.23
N SER A 8 -14.62 8.60 -41.11
CA SER A 8 -15.70 9.56 -41.33
C SER A 8 -16.21 9.41 -42.76
N ASN A 9 -17.54 9.40 -42.92
CA ASN A 9 -18.19 9.33 -44.23
C ASN A 9 -18.85 10.67 -44.54
N LEU A 10 -18.49 11.28 -45.66
CA LEU A 10 -19.20 12.43 -46.22
C LEU A 10 -20.14 11.92 -47.30
N ILE A 11 -21.44 12.10 -47.13
CA ILE A 11 -22.47 11.66 -48.09
C ILE A 11 -23.12 12.90 -48.69
N ILE A 12 -23.17 12.97 -50.01
CA ILE A 12 -23.79 14.05 -50.79
C ILE A 12 -24.94 13.43 -51.57
N TYR A 13 -26.15 13.96 -51.39
CA TYR A 13 -27.34 13.53 -52.11
C TYR A 13 -28.29 14.73 -52.35
N PRO A 14 -29.13 14.70 -53.39
CA PRO A 14 -30.06 15.78 -53.67
C PRO A 14 -31.28 15.70 -52.74
N ASP A 15 -31.75 16.85 -52.24
CA ASP A 15 -32.84 16.93 -51.25
C ASP A 15 -34.25 16.76 -51.86
N GLY A 16 -34.39 16.76 -53.20
CA GLY A 16 -35.72 16.75 -53.85
C GLY A 16 -35.80 16.15 -55.24
N TRP A 17 -34.69 15.67 -55.81
CA TRP A 17 -34.65 15.09 -57.15
C TRP A 17 -34.30 13.61 -57.07
N THR A 18 -35.10 12.77 -57.73
CA THR A 18 -34.87 11.32 -57.71
C THR A 18 -33.82 10.91 -58.74
N VAL A 19 -33.39 9.65 -58.71
CA VAL A 19 -32.48 9.08 -59.73
C VAL A 19 -33.01 9.20 -61.15
N ASP A 20 -34.32 9.29 -61.33
CA ASP A 20 -34.95 9.47 -62.64
C ASP A 20 -34.72 10.88 -63.20
N ASP A 21 -34.48 11.86 -62.33
CA ASP A 21 -34.27 13.26 -62.70
C ASP A 21 -32.78 13.64 -62.73
N VAL A 22 -32.02 13.24 -61.70
CA VAL A 22 -30.63 13.65 -61.51
C VAL A 22 -29.77 12.49 -61.00
N VAL A 23 -28.69 12.22 -61.71
CA VAL A 23 -27.67 11.22 -61.34
C VAL A 23 -26.33 11.91 -61.10
N TYR A 24 -25.74 11.68 -59.92
CA TYR A 24 -24.42 12.18 -59.59
C TYR A 24 -23.33 11.19 -60.00
N ASN A 25 -22.30 11.69 -60.67
CA ASN A 25 -21.12 10.91 -61.05
C ASN A 25 -19.84 11.64 -60.65
N TRP A 26 -18.84 10.85 -60.26
CA TRP A 26 -17.51 11.33 -59.96
C TRP A 26 -16.80 11.82 -61.23
N LYS A 27 -16.10 12.95 -61.13
CA LYS A 27 -15.27 13.48 -62.22
C LYS A 27 -13.99 12.64 -62.37
N VAL A 28 -13.67 12.25 -63.60
CA VAL A 28 -12.45 11.49 -63.93
C VAL A 28 -11.49 12.36 -64.75
N PRO A 29 -10.17 12.41 -64.44
CA PRO A 29 -9.47 11.84 -63.28
C PRO A 29 -9.53 12.78 -62.05
N GLU A 30 -9.23 12.22 -60.86
CA GLU A 30 -9.22 12.91 -59.55
C GLU A 30 -10.58 13.43 -59.08
N PRO A 31 -11.47 12.55 -58.59
CA PRO A 31 -12.80 12.95 -58.13
C PRO A 31 -12.79 13.86 -56.90
N VAL A 32 -11.78 13.71 -56.04
CA VAL A 32 -11.62 14.50 -54.80
C VAL A 32 -10.17 14.93 -54.65
N GLN A 33 -9.96 16.24 -54.51
CA GLN A 33 -8.64 16.82 -54.27
C GLN A 33 -8.48 17.17 -52.79
N PHE A 34 -7.49 16.57 -52.13
CA PHE A 34 -7.16 16.84 -50.74
C PHE A 34 -5.80 17.54 -50.62
N VAL A 35 -5.68 18.42 -49.63
CA VAL A 35 -4.40 19.05 -49.28
C VAL A 35 -3.48 17.97 -48.70
N LYS A 36 -2.29 17.83 -49.30
CA LYS A 36 -1.25 16.93 -48.79
C LYS A 36 -0.85 17.36 -47.38
N ASN A 37 -0.71 16.41 -46.46
CA ASN A 37 -0.39 16.65 -45.04
C ASN A 37 -1.45 17.47 -44.30
N LEU A 38 -2.73 17.16 -44.52
CA LEU A 38 -3.80 17.73 -43.72
C LEU A 38 -3.70 17.21 -42.27
N PHE A 39 -3.37 18.12 -41.34
CA PHE A 39 -3.37 17.87 -39.91
C PHE A 39 -4.55 18.59 -39.27
N LEU A 40 -5.42 17.83 -38.61
CA LEU A 40 -6.53 18.38 -37.86
C LEU A 40 -6.09 18.74 -36.43
N PRO A 41 -6.71 19.78 -35.83
CA PRO A 41 -6.61 20.04 -34.40
C PRO A 41 -6.94 18.76 -33.60
N GLY A 42 -6.14 18.44 -32.58
CA GLY A 42 -6.26 17.18 -31.83
C GLY A 42 -5.34 16.05 -32.32
N GLY A 43 -4.48 16.31 -33.30
CA GLY A 43 -3.43 15.38 -33.72
C GLY A 43 -3.95 14.24 -34.60
N PHE A 44 -4.96 14.50 -35.43
CA PHE A 44 -5.43 13.53 -36.43
C PHE A 44 -4.84 13.89 -37.81
N GLY A 45 -4.17 12.93 -38.43
CA GLY A 45 -3.71 13.04 -39.81
C GLY A 45 -4.61 12.24 -40.74
N LEU A 46 -4.88 12.77 -41.93
CA LEU A 46 -5.55 12.00 -42.99
C LEU A 46 -4.63 10.86 -43.44
N HIS A 47 -5.10 9.61 -43.34
CA HIS A 47 -4.31 8.44 -43.71
C HIS A 47 -4.68 7.93 -45.10
N THR A 48 -5.97 7.69 -45.35
CA THR A 48 -6.49 7.21 -46.62
C THR A 48 -7.86 7.84 -46.90
N PHE A 49 -8.22 7.95 -48.17
CA PHE A 49 -9.55 8.32 -48.60
C PHE A 49 -10.01 7.39 -49.73
N SER A 50 -11.33 7.19 -49.84
CA SER A 50 -11.96 6.45 -50.94
C SER A 50 -13.20 7.18 -51.38
N ASP A 51 -13.36 7.33 -52.69
CA ASP A 51 -14.62 7.70 -53.31
C ASP A 51 -15.48 6.45 -53.53
N ALA A 52 -16.78 6.59 -53.33
CA ALA A 52 -17.76 5.54 -53.56
C ALA A 52 -19.06 6.15 -54.10
N TYR A 53 -19.77 5.36 -54.89
CA TYR A 53 -21.14 5.67 -55.31
C TYR A 53 -22.12 4.95 -54.39
N CYS A 54 -23.25 5.58 -54.09
CA CYS A 54 -24.32 4.97 -53.32
C CYS A 54 -25.69 5.37 -53.88
N ASN A 55 -26.69 4.51 -53.70
CA ASN A 55 -28.09 4.86 -53.92
C ASN A 55 -28.83 4.65 -52.61
N VAL A 56 -29.54 5.68 -52.17
CA VAL A 56 -30.34 5.63 -50.94
C VAL A 56 -31.79 5.56 -51.32
N LYS A 57 -32.48 4.55 -50.78
CA LYS A 57 -33.93 4.39 -50.92
C LYS A 57 -34.62 4.98 -49.71
N THR A 58 -35.48 5.97 -49.95
CA THR A 58 -36.25 6.67 -48.93
C THR A 58 -37.75 6.48 -49.22
N ALA A 59 -38.62 6.84 -48.28
CA ALA A 59 -40.08 6.74 -48.44
C ALA A 59 -40.62 7.53 -49.65
N THR A 60 -39.89 8.55 -50.12
CA THR A 60 -40.26 9.44 -51.23
C THR A 60 -39.71 9.00 -52.59
N GLY A 61 -38.75 8.06 -52.63
CA GLY A 61 -38.09 7.64 -53.88
C GLY A 61 -36.65 7.15 -53.68
N GLU A 62 -35.99 6.80 -54.78
CA GLU A 62 -34.55 6.46 -54.81
C GLU A 62 -33.73 7.70 -55.21
N TYR A 63 -32.67 7.97 -54.45
CA TYR A 63 -31.81 9.14 -54.62
C TYR A 63 -30.37 8.70 -54.90
N SER A 64 -29.74 9.30 -55.92
CA SER A 64 -28.33 9.10 -56.23
C SER A 64 -27.46 9.82 -55.20
N CYS A 65 -26.46 9.14 -54.64
CA CYS A 65 -25.53 9.74 -53.69
C CYS A 65 -24.06 9.44 -53.99
N LEU A 66 -23.21 10.38 -53.58
CA LEU A 66 -21.77 10.26 -53.61
C LEU A 66 -21.26 10.18 -52.18
N THR A 67 -20.42 9.19 -51.90
CA THR A 67 -19.79 9.03 -50.58
C THR A 67 -18.29 9.21 -50.69
N VAL A 68 -17.72 9.99 -49.78
CA VAL A 68 -16.27 10.07 -49.56
C VAL A 68 -15.97 9.51 -48.19
N ILE A 69 -15.24 8.40 -48.16
CA ILE A 69 -14.79 7.75 -46.94
C ILE A 69 -13.42 8.31 -46.62
N MET A 70 -13.29 8.99 -45.48
CA MET A 70 -12.04 9.57 -45.00
C MET A 70 -11.60 8.83 -43.74
N THR A 71 -10.41 8.25 -43.78
CA THR A 71 -9.82 7.57 -42.63
C THR A 71 -8.74 8.46 -42.02
N PHE A 72 -8.99 8.92 -40.80
CA PHE A 72 -8.05 9.68 -40.00
C PHE A 72 -7.35 8.79 -38.99
N ARG A 73 -6.04 8.98 -38.82
CA ARG A 73 -5.23 8.28 -37.82
C ARG A 73 -4.68 9.26 -36.81
N ARG A 74 -4.79 8.91 -35.52
CA ARG A 74 -4.21 9.74 -34.45
C ARG A 74 -2.70 9.65 -34.43
N GLN A 75 -2.03 10.79 -34.38
CA GLN A 75 -0.60 10.92 -34.22
C GLN A 75 -0.25 10.71 -32.73
N LEU A 76 0.39 9.58 -32.44
CA LEU A 76 0.72 9.17 -31.07
C LEU A 76 2.10 9.65 -30.60
N SER A 77 2.93 10.21 -31.49
CA SER A 77 4.33 10.55 -31.21
C SER A 77 4.51 11.49 -30.02
N TYR A 78 3.70 12.54 -29.93
CA TYR A 78 3.70 13.46 -28.80
C TYR A 78 3.39 12.75 -27.47
N TYR A 79 2.37 11.89 -27.45
CA TYR A 79 1.98 11.16 -26.25
C TYR A 79 3.08 10.18 -25.80
N ILE A 80 3.79 9.54 -26.73
CA ILE A 80 4.91 8.64 -26.40
C ILE A 80 6.03 9.40 -25.68
N ILE A 81 6.45 10.54 -26.23
CA ILE A 81 7.58 11.28 -25.69
C ILE A 81 7.23 11.94 -24.35
N THR A 82 6.05 12.55 -24.27
CA THR A 82 5.65 13.32 -23.09
C THR A 82 5.12 12.44 -21.97
N ILE A 83 4.50 11.29 -22.26
CA ILE A 83 3.86 10.44 -21.23
C ILE A 83 4.61 9.14 -21.00
N TYR A 84 4.96 8.40 -22.05
CA TYR A 84 5.53 7.05 -21.89
C TYR A 84 7.01 7.08 -21.49
N ILE A 85 7.82 7.98 -22.05
CA ILE A 85 9.24 8.10 -21.68
C ILE A 85 9.44 8.43 -20.19
N PRO A 86 8.83 9.49 -19.62
CA PRO A 86 9.05 9.81 -18.21
C PRO A 86 8.54 8.72 -17.28
N THR A 87 7.48 8.01 -17.66
CA THR A 87 6.92 6.97 -16.80
C THR A 87 7.72 5.67 -16.82
N LEU A 88 8.36 5.33 -17.95
CA LEU A 88 9.38 4.28 -18.00
C LEU A 88 10.58 4.63 -17.12
N MET A 89 11.05 5.88 -17.16
CA MET A 89 12.14 6.33 -16.27
C MET A 89 11.74 6.19 -14.80
N ILE A 90 10.47 6.41 -14.46
CA ILE A 90 9.99 6.29 -13.08
C ILE A 90 9.88 4.83 -12.62
N VAL A 91 9.41 3.91 -13.47
CA VAL A 91 9.46 2.47 -13.16
C VAL A 91 10.90 2.02 -12.94
N MET A 92 11.84 2.54 -13.74
CA MET A 92 13.28 2.32 -13.58
C MET A 92 13.87 3.00 -12.32
N VAL A 93 13.22 3.99 -11.72
CA VAL A 93 13.64 4.54 -10.42
C VAL A 93 13.06 3.70 -9.29
N SER A 94 11.82 3.22 -9.43
CA SER A 94 11.18 2.37 -8.43
C SER A 94 11.96 1.11 -8.09
N TRP A 95 12.42 0.36 -9.11
CA TRP A 95 13.18 -0.87 -8.84
C TRP A 95 14.57 -0.57 -8.25
N MET A 96 15.16 0.59 -8.58
CA MET A 96 16.46 1.00 -8.04
C MET A 96 16.36 1.56 -6.61
N SER A 97 15.20 2.09 -6.21
CA SER A 97 14.97 2.58 -4.86
C SER A 97 15.08 1.46 -3.82
N PHE A 98 14.78 0.20 -4.17
CA PHE A 98 15.01 -0.96 -3.31
C PHE A 98 16.49 -1.25 -3.04
N TRP A 99 17.40 -0.74 -3.87
CA TRP A 99 18.84 -0.99 -3.76
C TRP A 99 19.60 0.12 -3.01
N LEU A 100 18.91 1.20 -2.64
CA LEU A 100 19.54 2.40 -2.09
C LEU A 100 19.21 2.60 -0.61
N ASP A 101 20.24 2.82 0.19
CA ASP A 101 20.16 2.95 1.65
C ASP A 101 19.24 4.10 2.12
N HIS A 102 18.49 3.84 3.20
CA HIS A 102 17.31 4.59 3.66
C HIS A 102 17.60 6.05 4.07
N LYS A 103 18.86 6.39 4.40
CA LYS A 103 19.21 7.66 5.06
C LYS A 103 18.99 8.94 4.23
N SER A 104 18.87 8.82 2.91
CA SER A 104 18.62 9.96 1.99
C SER A 104 17.55 9.67 0.93
N ALA A 105 16.79 8.58 1.09
CA ALA A 105 15.75 8.13 0.16
C ALA A 105 14.47 9.02 0.08
N PRO A 106 13.95 9.63 1.17
CA PRO A 106 12.60 10.21 1.14
C PRO A 106 12.47 11.44 0.23
N ALA A 107 13.53 12.25 0.08
CA ALA A 107 13.53 13.38 -0.85
C ALA A 107 13.42 12.92 -2.32
N ARG A 108 14.10 11.83 -2.69
CA ARG A 108 14.08 11.29 -4.06
C ARG A 108 12.74 10.67 -4.39
N VAL A 109 12.19 9.87 -3.48
CA VAL A 109 10.87 9.25 -3.64
C VAL A 109 9.77 10.31 -3.76
N SER A 110 9.82 11.36 -2.93
CA SER A 110 8.86 12.47 -2.99
C SER A 110 8.92 13.22 -4.33
N LEU A 111 10.11 13.47 -4.85
CA LEU A 111 10.30 14.06 -6.17
C LEU A 111 9.72 13.16 -7.27
N THR A 112 10.00 11.86 -7.23
CA THR A 112 9.46 10.89 -8.20
C THR A 112 7.92 10.82 -8.16
N VAL A 113 7.32 10.80 -6.98
CA VAL A 113 5.85 10.81 -6.80
C VAL A 113 5.23 12.11 -7.31
N THR A 114 5.87 13.25 -7.05
CA THR A 114 5.41 14.56 -7.54
C THR A 114 5.42 14.61 -9.07
N THR A 115 6.50 14.11 -9.69
CA THR A 115 6.59 14.03 -11.15
C THR A 115 5.54 13.08 -11.73
N LEU A 116 5.26 11.93 -11.11
CA LEU A 116 4.16 11.04 -11.51
C LEU A 116 2.80 11.73 -11.46
N LEU A 117 2.52 12.45 -10.37
CA LEU A 117 1.26 13.14 -10.19
C LEU A 117 1.09 14.28 -11.21
N ALA A 118 2.16 15.04 -11.47
CA ALA A 118 2.19 16.07 -12.50
C ALA A 118 1.89 15.45 -13.88
N MET A 119 2.53 14.34 -14.21
CA MET A 119 2.30 13.59 -15.45
C MET A 119 0.87 13.04 -15.57
N SER A 120 0.33 12.50 -14.48
CA SER A 120 -1.06 12.04 -14.41
C SER A 120 -2.04 13.21 -14.62
N THR A 121 -1.73 14.38 -14.09
CA THR A 121 -2.53 15.60 -14.29
C THR A 121 -2.49 16.07 -15.74
N THR A 122 -1.31 16.09 -16.38
CA THR A 122 -1.19 16.45 -17.80
C THR A 122 -1.99 15.49 -18.68
N THR A 123 -1.95 14.21 -18.33
CA THR A 123 -2.71 13.14 -18.95
C THR A 123 -4.23 13.31 -18.79
N SER A 124 -4.70 13.66 -17.59
CA SER A 124 -6.12 13.95 -17.34
C SER A 124 -6.59 15.20 -18.09
N SER A 125 -5.74 16.22 -18.19
CA SER A 125 -6.02 17.42 -19.00
C SER A 125 -6.22 17.09 -20.48
N ILE A 126 -5.36 16.22 -21.02
CA ILE A 126 -5.55 15.65 -22.36
C ILE A 126 -6.89 14.90 -22.43
N ASN A 127 -7.21 14.05 -21.46
CA ASN A 127 -8.46 13.28 -21.46
C ASN A 127 -9.72 14.15 -21.40
N ASN A 128 -9.69 15.27 -20.69
CA ASN A 128 -10.78 16.24 -20.66
C ASN A 128 -10.99 16.93 -22.02
N SER A 129 -9.96 16.98 -22.85
CA SER A 129 -10.03 17.50 -24.21
C SER A 129 -10.55 16.45 -25.22
N LEU A 130 -10.71 15.19 -24.81
CA LEU A 130 -11.32 14.14 -25.63
C LEU A 130 -12.77 13.92 -25.18
N PRO A 131 -13.71 13.64 -26.10
CA PRO A 131 -15.07 13.31 -25.73
C PRO A 131 -15.10 12.11 -24.76
N PRO A 132 -15.99 12.15 -23.74
CA PRO A 132 -16.15 11.05 -22.82
C PRO A 132 -16.66 9.84 -23.59
N VAL A 133 -15.96 8.72 -23.49
CA VAL A 133 -16.37 7.45 -24.08
C VAL A 133 -16.46 6.43 -22.96
N ALA A 134 -17.48 5.57 -23.03
CA ALA A 134 -17.82 4.64 -21.95
C ALA A 134 -16.91 3.39 -21.89
N TYR A 135 -15.91 3.26 -22.76
CA TYR A 135 -14.97 2.15 -22.77
C TYR A 135 -13.65 2.51 -22.08
N THR A 136 -13.02 1.52 -21.44
CA THR A 136 -11.73 1.68 -20.76
C THR A 136 -10.67 2.10 -21.78
N LYS A 137 -10.13 3.31 -21.63
CA LYS A 137 -9.02 3.77 -22.46
C LYS A 137 -7.71 3.22 -21.91
N ALA A 138 -6.73 3.02 -22.79
CA ALA A 138 -5.37 2.61 -22.39
C ALA A 138 -4.75 3.58 -21.36
N ILE A 139 -5.14 4.84 -21.40
CA ILE A 139 -4.70 5.89 -20.49
C ILE A 139 -5.31 5.77 -19.09
N ASP A 140 -6.53 5.23 -18.96
CA ASP A 140 -7.19 5.01 -17.68
C ASP A 140 -6.54 3.85 -16.93
N VAL A 141 -6.10 2.81 -17.65
CA VAL A 141 -5.29 1.73 -17.06
C VAL A 141 -3.96 2.29 -16.54
N TRP A 142 -3.35 3.20 -17.29
CA TRP A 142 -2.11 3.84 -16.90
C TRP A 142 -2.26 4.67 -15.61
N THR A 143 -3.30 5.50 -15.51
CA THR A 143 -3.53 6.31 -14.31
C THR A 143 -3.85 5.45 -13.09
N ASN A 144 -4.57 4.33 -13.25
CA ASN A 144 -4.78 3.36 -12.17
C ASN A 144 -3.48 2.71 -11.69
N LEU A 145 -2.54 2.39 -12.59
CA LEU A 145 -1.21 1.92 -12.22
C LEU A 145 -0.43 2.97 -11.44
N CYS A 146 -0.49 4.24 -11.87
CA CYS A 146 0.14 5.35 -11.16
C CYS A 146 -0.39 5.51 -9.73
N VAL A 147 -1.72 5.49 -9.54
CA VAL A 147 -2.34 5.61 -8.22
C VAL A 147 -1.94 4.45 -7.31
N THR A 148 -1.97 3.22 -7.83
CA THR A 148 -1.51 2.03 -7.10
C THR A 148 -0.05 2.15 -6.68
N PHE A 149 0.80 2.69 -7.56
CA PHE A 149 2.22 2.87 -7.29
C PHE A 149 2.49 3.90 -6.17
N VAL A 150 1.76 5.01 -6.16
CA VAL A 150 1.84 6.00 -5.07
C VAL A 150 1.42 5.39 -3.73
N PHE A 151 0.37 4.57 -3.72
CA PHE A 151 -0.05 3.86 -2.52
C PHE A 151 1.05 2.92 -1.99
N LEU A 152 1.70 2.16 -2.86
CA LEU A 152 2.82 1.30 -2.50
C LEU A 152 4.03 2.08 -1.96
N ALA A 153 4.35 3.24 -2.54
CA ALA A 153 5.42 4.10 -2.04
C ALA A 153 5.12 4.66 -0.63
N LEU A 154 3.86 5.00 -0.35
CA LEU A 154 3.45 5.41 1.00
C LEU A 154 3.54 4.25 1.99
N LEU A 155 3.16 3.04 1.56
CA LEU A 155 3.24 1.84 2.38
C LEU A 155 4.69 1.47 2.70
N GLU A 156 5.59 1.51 1.70
CA GLU A 156 7.02 1.31 1.88
C GLU A 156 7.61 2.33 2.85
N TYR A 157 7.34 3.62 2.66
CA TYR A 157 7.77 4.66 3.59
C TYR A 157 7.25 4.42 5.01
N ALA A 158 6.00 4.01 5.18
CA ALA A 158 5.43 3.69 6.48
C ALA A 158 6.13 2.50 7.15
N LEU A 159 6.40 1.43 6.39
CA LEU A 159 7.13 0.26 6.87
C LEU A 159 8.56 0.58 7.27
N VAL A 160 9.30 1.34 6.44
CA VAL A 160 10.69 1.69 6.75
C VAL A 160 10.75 2.64 7.95
N ASN A 161 9.83 3.60 8.06
CA ASN A 161 9.74 4.42 9.27
C ASN A 161 9.41 3.60 10.52
N TYR A 162 8.54 2.60 10.39
CA TYR A 162 8.22 1.71 11.50
C TYR A 162 9.46 0.90 11.92
N ALA A 163 10.17 0.31 10.97
CA ALA A 163 11.40 -0.44 11.20
C ALA A 163 12.51 0.43 11.79
N ALA A 164 12.76 1.61 11.22
CA ALA A 164 13.76 2.56 11.72
C ALA A 164 13.46 3.01 13.16
N ARG A 165 12.18 3.20 13.50
CA ARG A 165 11.75 3.50 14.88
C ARG A 165 11.91 2.30 15.81
N ALA A 166 11.66 1.09 15.33
CA ALA A 166 11.89 -0.14 16.11
C ALA A 166 13.38 -0.33 16.42
N ASP A 167 14.25 -0.14 15.43
CA ASP A 167 15.71 -0.23 15.59
C ASP A 167 16.24 0.88 16.50
N ALA A 168 15.76 2.12 16.35
CA ALA A 168 16.13 3.23 17.22
C ALA A 168 15.74 2.96 18.69
N ARG A 169 14.56 2.36 18.93
CA ARG A 169 14.13 1.94 20.27
C ARG A 169 15.00 0.81 20.83
N ALA A 170 15.32 -0.20 20.01
CA ALA A 170 16.20 -1.29 20.41
C ALA A 170 17.60 -0.78 20.79
N ASN A 171 18.16 0.13 19.99
CA ASN A 171 19.46 0.76 20.27
C ASN A 171 19.41 1.66 21.51
N ALA A 172 18.34 2.43 21.70
CA ALA A 172 18.15 3.24 22.91
C ALA A 172 18.05 2.38 24.18
N ASN A 173 17.36 1.23 24.11
CA ASN A 173 17.25 0.28 25.22
C ASN A 173 18.59 -0.39 25.55
N ARG A 174 19.41 -0.72 24.54
CA ARG A 174 20.77 -1.24 24.75
C ARG A 174 21.66 -0.20 25.42
N ALA A 175 21.63 1.05 24.94
CA ALA A 175 22.40 2.14 25.52
C ALA A 175 21.95 2.49 26.95
N SER A 176 20.66 2.42 27.27
CA SER A 176 20.17 2.63 28.64
C SER A 176 20.57 1.48 29.57
N MET A 177 20.57 0.24 29.08
CA MET A 177 21.04 -0.92 29.83
C MET A 177 22.54 -0.85 30.13
N GLU A 178 23.37 -0.45 29.16
CA GLU A 178 24.81 -0.21 29.38
C GLU A 178 25.06 0.87 30.43
N ARG A 179 24.35 2.01 30.34
CA ARG A 179 24.44 3.07 31.35
C ARG A 179 23.96 2.62 32.73
N GLN A 180 22.97 1.75 32.79
CA GLN A 180 22.48 1.21 34.05
C GLN A 180 23.50 0.26 34.67
N MET A 181 24.09 -0.64 33.88
CA MET A 181 25.16 -1.52 34.32
C MET A 181 26.39 -0.75 34.81
N GLU A 182 26.75 0.36 34.15
CA GLU A 182 27.85 1.21 34.60
C GLU A 182 27.55 1.89 35.95
N LYS A 183 26.34 2.43 36.13
CA LYS A 183 25.90 2.97 37.42
C LYS A 183 25.84 1.90 38.53
N ASP A 184 25.37 0.70 38.20
CA ASP A 184 25.29 -0.39 39.18
C ASP A 184 26.70 -0.88 39.57
N ARG A 185 27.63 -0.91 38.61
CA ARG A 185 29.05 -1.18 38.87
C ARG A 185 29.70 -0.11 39.75
N GLU A 186 29.39 1.16 39.53
CA GLU A 186 29.83 2.26 40.41
C GLU A 186 29.25 2.10 41.82
N ARG A 187 27.94 1.80 41.96
CA ARG A 187 27.29 1.56 43.26
C ARG A 187 27.85 0.37 44.03
N ILE A 188 28.25 -0.69 43.34
CA ILE A 188 28.89 -1.85 43.96
C ILE A 188 30.30 -1.48 44.44
N ASN A 189 31.07 -0.72 43.66
CA ASN A 189 32.42 -0.33 44.05
C ASN A 189 32.47 0.73 45.17
N ASP A 190 31.34 1.35 45.50
CA ASP A 190 31.22 2.29 46.61
C ASP A 190 31.53 1.61 47.96
N PRO A 191 32.51 2.10 48.75
CA PRO A 191 32.96 1.43 49.96
C PRO A 191 31.88 1.31 51.05
N ALA A 192 30.92 2.24 51.08
CA ALA A 192 29.78 2.18 51.99
C ALA A 192 28.81 1.03 51.64
N ASN A 193 28.53 0.80 50.35
CA ASN A 193 27.64 -0.28 49.91
C ASN A 193 28.32 -1.65 50.00
N ASN A 194 29.60 -1.75 49.66
CA ASN A 194 30.37 -2.98 49.83
C ASN A 194 30.38 -3.47 51.29
N PHE A 195 30.45 -2.54 52.25
CA PHE A 195 30.34 -2.88 53.67
C PHE A 195 28.96 -3.43 54.04
N LEU A 196 27.87 -2.78 53.58
CA LEU A 196 26.50 -3.26 53.82
C LEU A 196 26.22 -4.63 53.18
N ILE A 197 26.68 -4.86 51.95
CA ILE A 197 26.54 -6.14 51.26
C ILE A 197 27.30 -7.25 52.02
N LYS A 198 28.52 -6.95 52.49
CA LYS A 198 29.33 -7.89 53.27
C LYS A 198 28.72 -8.22 54.64
N GLU A 199 28.09 -7.26 55.30
CA GLU A 199 27.37 -7.47 56.56
C GLU A 199 26.13 -8.35 56.36
N MET A 200 25.35 -8.12 55.29
CA MET A 200 24.19 -8.95 54.97
C MET A 200 24.58 -10.38 54.58
N ASP A 201 25.67 -10.58 53.83
CA ASP A 201 26.16 -11.91 53.45
C ASP A 201 26.69 -12.70 54.66
N MET A 202 27.33 -12.02 55.63
CA MET A 202 27.71 -12.65 56.90
C MET A 202 26.47 -13.12 57.68
N ARG A 203 25.41 -12.29 57.72
CA ARG A 203 24.14 -12.65 58.37
C ARG A 203 23.45 -13.82 57.67
N GLN A 204 23.43 -13.84 56.34
CA GLN A 204 22.85 -14.93 55.54
C GLN A 204 23.61 -16.26 55.74
N ASN A 205 24.95 -16.23 55.72
CA ASN A 205 25.77 -17.40 55.98
C ASN A 205 25.59 -17.92 57.42
N GLN A 206 25.42 -17.04 58.41
CA GLN A 206 25.08 -17.47 59.77
C GLN A 206 23.70 -18.15 59.85
N VAL A 207 22.70 -17.66 59.13
CA VAL A 207 21.37 -18.28 59.08
C VAL A 207 21.42 -19.64 58.37
N GLN A 208 22.19 -19.79 57.29
CA GLN A 208 22.39 -21.08 56.63
C GLN A 208 23.19 -22.08 57.48
N LEU A 209 24.18 -21.62 58.25
CA LEU A 209 24.93 -22.45 59.19
C LEU A 209 24.07 -22.93 60.37
N MET A 210 23.05 -22.16 60.78
CA MET A 210 22.06 -22.60 61.78
C MET A 210 20.96 -23.51 61.18
N SER A 211 20.76 -23.52 59.86
CA SER A 211 19.80 -24.40 59.17
C SER A 211 20.42 -25.74 58.72
N ARG A 212 21.41 -26.24 59.45
CA ARG A 212 22.10 -27.53 59.18
C ARG A 212 21.56 -28.69 60.03
N ASP A 213 20.32 -28.59 60.50
CA ASP A 213 19.62 -29.69 61.16
C ASP A 213 19.20 -30.77 60.14
N PRO A 214 19.48 -32.06 60.39
CA PRO A 214 19.17 -33.15 59.47
C PRO A 214 17.66 -33.42 59.28
N LEU A 215 16.77 -32.73 60.01
CA LEU A 215 15.31 -32.87 59.89
C LEU A 215 14.70 -32.09 58.72
N ILE A 216 15.37 -31.08 58.16
CA ILE A 216 14.84 -30.31 57.01
C ILE A 216 15.24 -30.92 55.66
N ARG A 217 16.20 -31.86 55.62
CA ARG A 217 16.51 -32.60 54.39
C ARG A 217 15.41 -33.58 53.95
N ARG A 218 14.39 -33.81 54.79
CA ARG A 218 13.26 -34.68 54.48
C ARG A 218 12.10 -33.96 53.77
N ILE A 219 12.12 -32.63 53.69
CA ILE A 219 11.10 -31.85 52.98
C ILE A 219 11.59 -31.44 51.58
N GLU A 220 12.90 -31.36 51.33
CA GLU A 220 13.46 -31.09 49.98
C GLU A 220 13.42 -32.30 49.03
N GLY A 221 12.78 -33.41 49.42
CA GLY A 221 12.50 -34.54 48.54
C GLY A 221 11.21 -34.39 47.72
N SER A 222 10.40 -33.34 47.95
CA SER A 222 9.22 -33.07 47.11
C SER A 222 9.60 -32.12 45.98
N ASN A 223 9.62 -32.65 44.74
CA ASN A 223 9.63 -31.85 43.53
C ASN A 223 8.48 -30.82 43.60
N MET A 224 8.80 -29.55 43.85
CA MET A 224 7.83 -28.46 43.77
C MET A 224 7.61 -28.10 42.30
N VAL A 225 6.51 -28.58 41.73
CA VAL A 225 5.99 -28.05 40.47
C VAL A 225 5.21 -26.78 40.77
N ARG A 226 5.68 -25.66 40.24
CA ARG A 226 5.02 -24.35 40.36
C ARG A 226 4.02 -24.19 39.22
N GLU A 227 2.72 -24.27 39.51
CA GLU A 227 1.68 -23.89 38.58
C GLU A 227 0.76 -22.82 39.19
N ASN A 228 0.64 -21.68 38.49
CA ASN A 228 -0.38 -20.65 38.65
C ASN A 228 -0.69 -20.16 40.09
N ASN A 229 0.35 -19.68 40.79
CA ASN A 229 0.22 -18.81 41.98
C ASN A 229 -0.74 -19.29 43.10
N LYS A 230 -0.90 -20.60 43.28
CA LYS A 230 -1.52 -21.18 44.49
C LYS A 230 -0.63 -22.29 45.05
N LEU A 231 -0.25 -22.16 46.32
CA LEU A 231 0.45 -23.20 47.08
C LEU A 231 -0.58 -24.22 47.57
N LEU A 232 -0.60 -25.41 46.97
CA LEU A 232 -1.38 -26.54 47.45
C LEU A 232 -0.48 -27.49 48.25
N PHE A 233 -0.81 -27.70 49.52
CA PHE A 233 -0.24 -28.79 50.32
C PHE A 233 -0.78 -30.12 49.78
N SER A 234 0.12 -31.04 49.39
CA SER A 234 -0.25 -32.41 49.10
C SER A 234 -0.80 -33.09 50.36
N GLU A 235 -1.95 -33.77 50.22
CA GLU A 235 -2.63 -34.48 51.30
C GLU A 235 -1.70 -35.44 52.07
N LEU A 236 -1.76 -35.38 53.40
CA LEU A 236 -1.23 -36.44 54.26
C LEU A 236 -2.14 -37.67 54.16
N PRO A 237 -1.57 -38.90 54.11
CA PRO A 237 -2.37 -40.11 54.05
C PRO A 237 -3.18 -40.26 55.35
N ARG A 238 -4.51 -40.29 55.17
CA ARG A 238 -5.51 -40.51 56.20
C ARG A 238 -5.51 -41.98 56.57
N ASP A 239 -4.94 -42.36 57.71
CA ASP A 239 -5.34 -43.58 58.42
C ASP A 239 -4.90 -43.61 59.90
N ARG A 240 -5.86 -43.98 60.75
CA ARG A 240 -5.75 -44.31 62.19
C ARG A 240 -5.39 -43.18 63.17
N PHE A 241 -6.42 -42.52 63.73
CA PHE A 241 -6.95 -42.75 65.09
C PHE A 241 -7.89 -41.60 65.49
N GLY A 242 -9.05 -41.97 66.08
CA GLY A 242 -9.62 -41.21 67.20
C GLY A 242 -10.43 -39.93 66.91
N ARG A 243 -11.69 -40.13 66.52
CA ARG A 243 -12.89 -39.35 66.89
C ARG A 243 -12.68 -38.20 67.89
N PHE A 244 -12.79 -36.95 67.44
CA PHE A 244 -13.36 -35.85 68.25
C PHE A 244 -14.20 -34.92 67.38
N ARG A 245 -15.34 -34.53 67.95
CA ARG A 245 -16.51 -33.89 67.35
C ARG A 245 -16.25 -32.40 67.12
N ILE A 246 -16.78 -31.87 66.02
CA ILE A 246 -16.81 -30.45 65.68
C ILE A 246 -17.82 -29.76 66.60
N ASP A 247 -17.40 -28.72 67.32
CA ASP A 247 -18.29 -27.67 67.78
C ASP A 247 -17.95 -26.36 67.05
N GLN A 248 -19.01 -25.80 66.47
CA GLN A 248 -19.05 -24.51 65.81
C GLN A 248 -18.81 -23.41 66.86
N ASN A 249 -18.00 -22.40 66.53
CA ASN A 249 -18.14 -21.00 66.95
C ASN A 249 -16.93 -20.19 66.46
N GLY A 250 -17.03 -19.64 65.24
CA GLY A 250 -16.25 -18.48 64.83
C GLY A 250 -17.16 -17.24 64.91
N PRO A 251 -16.75 -16.13 65.55
CA PRO A 251 -17.56 -14.93 65.53
C PRO A 251 -17.43 -14.22 64.18
N ASP A 252 -18.59 -14.02 63.54
CA ASP A 252 -18.82 -13.00 62.51
C ASP A 252 -18.46 -11.61 63.07
N PHE A 253 -17.68 -10.85 62.31
CA PHE A 253 -17.74 -9.39 62.37
C PHE A 253 -17.98 -8.85 60.96
N THR A 254 -19.22 -8.39 60.81
CA THR A 254 -19.83 -7.77 59.65
C THR A 254 -19.34 -6.34 59.40
N GLN A 255 -19.41 -5.96 58.12
CA GLN A 255 -19.74 -4.64 57.58
C GLN A 255 -18.74 -3.47 57.66
N GLY A 256 -18.30 -3.06 56.46
CA GLY A 256 -17.98 -1.68 56.09
C GLY A 256 -18.34 -1.47 54.62
N ASN A 257 -19.49 -0.85 54.36
CA ASN A 257 -20.01 -0.50 53.03
C ASN A 257 -19.27 0.75 52.48
N PRO A 258 -19.21 0.99 51.14
CA PRO A 258 -18.56 2.15 50.55
C PRO A 258 -19.53 3.34 50.48
N MET A 259 -19.01 4.56 50.58
CA MET A 259 -19.78 5.77 50.29
C MET A 259 -19.03 6.63 49.28
N THR A 260 -19.71 6.82 48.14
CA THR A 260 -19.82 8.03 47.29
C THR A 260 -18.60 8.91 47.08
#